data_AF-A0A1C2EEM1-F1
#
_entry.id   AF-A0A1C2EEM1-F1
#
_cell.length_a   1.000
_cell.length_b   1.000
_cell.length_c   1.000
_cell.angle_alpha   90.00
_cell.angle_beta   90.00
_cell.angle_gamma   90.00
#
_symmetry.space_group_name_H-M   'P 1'
#
loop_
_entity.id
_entity.type
_entity.pdbx_description
1 polymer ?
#
loop_
_entity_poly.entity_id
_entity_poly.type
_entity_poly.pdbx_seq_one_letter_code
_entity_poly.pdbx_strand_id
1 'polypeptide(L)'
;MLPITIREITYNSVETTKTVSHCILIADKGGKHVLLTHPNLFLYKKTQSSLSTSRRYASIVSMFYRFLSTQSKMKGKELGVYHHLVDNRDIMLWQVQRQVDRLEGQSIKPNSETIYEDAKILLGYFHWLNEQGFVTNVQVGLRTWRANFKSKRMLSYIQVKAKVKIDANNIRVLDKKSRQRQSDFLITEGEIKLLLESYVDPVYRCIFNLALGTAMRPMDLVKFPFIGNRANKHILSYSEMDNGHKTTSYTVYESKGNKDRKIVINMEDLKALEEHYITPYYGERKKLYKKKYGHSCPPDILFLNKKGEPVTEKMIASRTNDAKKKSMKVDPTFRPHLSFYQTRHWWPTQHIIATFGERLLTENLEVMYLATAQAIQNQMGHEDIETTYKHYIDMARVIMMVHRGHSLDLIKAPALSVGQFITSLSLPTGIAKPDFSLQEAG
;
A
#
# COMPACT_ATOMS: atom_id res chain seq x y z
N MET A 1 -20.19 -28.59 6.34
CA MET A 1 -19.16 -27.75 5.69
C MET A 1 -17.85 -28.51 5.67
N LEU A 2 -17.09 -28.48 4.56
CA LEU A 2 -15.83 -29.21 4.41
C LEU A 2 -14.75 -28.74 5.39
N PRO A 3 -14.24 -29.57 6.31
CA PRO A 3 -13.10 -29.21 7.15
C PRO A 3 -11.82 -29.14 6.31
N ILE A 4 -11.06 -28.05 6.43
CA ILE A 4 -9.78 -27.87 5.74
C ILE A 4 -8.73 -27.36 6.72
N THR A 5 -7.64 -28.09 6.87
CA THR A 5 -6.49 -27.71 7.70
C THR A 5 -5.43 -27.05 6.83
N ILE A 6 -4.86 -25.94 7.32
CA ILE A 6 -3.71 -25.27 6.72
C ILE A 6 -2.46 -25.72 7.47
N ARG A 7 -1.49 -26.30 6.76
CA ARG A 7 -0.24 -26.76 7.35
C ARG A 7 0.94 -26.09 6.67
N GLU A 8 1.92 -25.65 7.45
CA GLU A 8 3.19 -25.16 6.93
C GLU A 8 4.16 -26.32 6.75
N ILE A 9 4.82 -26.36 5.60
CA ILE A 9 5.83 -27.36 5.28
C ILE A 9 7.10 -26.67 4.81
N THR A 10 8.24 -27.29 5.10
CA THR A 10 9.56 -26.87 4.62
C THR A 10 10.28 -28.10 4.09
N TYR A 11 10.81 -28.01 2.87
CA TYR A 11 11.50 -29.12 2.22
C TYR A 11 12.48 -28.58 1.17
N ASN A 12 13.43 -29.44 0.76
CA ASN A 12 14.30 -29.13 -0.37
C ASN A 12 13.56 -29.44 -1.67
N SER A 13 13.28 -28.42 -2.46
CA SER A 13 12.60 -28.59 -3.74
C SER A 13 13.52 -29.26 -4.74
N VAL A 14 13.04 -30.34 -5.34
CA VAL A 14 13.75 -31.05 -6.42
C VAL A 14 13.87 -30.15 -7.66
N GLU A 15 12.88 -29.31 -7.95
CA GLU A 15 12.88 -28.41 -9.10
C GLU A 15 13.88 -27.27 -8.97
N THR A 16 13.98 -26.65 -7.78
CA THR A 16 14.78 -25.43 -7.59
C THR A 16 16.07 -25.64 -6.81
N THR A 17 16.33 -26.88 -6.35
CA THR A 17 17.45 -27.27 -5.46
C THR A 17 17.63 -26.36 -4.23
N LYS A 18 16.55 -25.67 -3.82
CA LYS A 18 16.52 -24.70 -2.73
C LYS A 18 15.55 -25.18 -1.66
N THR A 19 15.82 -24.82 -0.43
CA THR A 19 14.85 -24.98 0.66
C THR A 19 13.67 -24.05 0.42
N VAL A 20 12.46 -24.62 0.33
CA VAL A 20 11.22 -23.90 0.12
C VAL A 20 10.31 -24.11 1.33
N SER A 21 9.70 -23.03 1.81
CA SER A 21 8.69 -23.06 2.86
C SER A 21 7.38 -22.46 2.36
N HIS A 22 6.28 -23.22 2.44
CA HIS A 22 4.96 -22.74 2.04
C HIS A 22 3.84 -23.48 2.78
N CYS A 23 2.62 -22.97 2.68
CA CYS A 23 1.42 -23.59 3.21
C CYS A 23 0.84 -24.62 2.23
N ILE A 24 0.24 -25.67 2.77
CA ILE A 24 -0.60 -26.65 2.06
C ILE A 24 -1.98 -26.74 2.72
N LEU A 25 -2.96 -27.16 1.92
CA LEU A 25 -4.34 -27.37 2.29
C LEU A 25 -4.67 -28.86 2.27
N ILE A 26 -5.21 -29.35 3.39
CA ILE A 26 -5.61 -30.74 3.59
C ILE A 26 -7.09 -30.72 3.97
N ALA A 27 -7.95 -31.33 3.15
CA ALA A 27 -9.38 -31.45 3.42
C ALA A 27 -9.69 -32.78 4.11
N ASP A 28 -10.65 -32.78 5.04
CA ASP A 28 -11.20 -34.00 5.62
C ASP A 28 -12.52 -34.37 4.92
N LYS A 29 -12.55 -35.53 4.29
CA LYS A 29 -13.76 -36.04 3.61
C LYS A 29 -13.96 -37.51 3.94
N GLY A 30 -14.97 -37.81 4.75
CA GLY A 30 -15.33 -39.18 5.10
C GLY A 30 -14.23 -39.91 5.89
N GLY A 31 -13.55 -39.21 6.80
CA GLY A 31 -12.46 -39.78 7.61
C GLY A 31 -11.14 -39.95 6.86
N LYS A 32 -11.05 -39.47 5.61
CA LYS A 32 -9.82 -39.48 4.80
C LYS A 32 -9.28 -38.07 4.66
N HIS A 33 -7.96 -37.94 4.83
CA HIS A 33 -7.24 -36.70 4.53
C HIS A 33 -6.91 -36.62 3.04
N VAL A 34 -7.49 -35.64 2.36
CA VAL A 34 -7.33 -35.41 0.93
C VAL A 34 -6.56 -34.12 0.72
N LEU A 35 -5.41 -34.20 0.04
CA LEU A 35 -4.68 -33.01 -0.38
C LEU A 35 -5.46 -32.29 -1.49
N LEU A 36 -5.64 -30.97 -1.34
CA LEU A 36 -6.22 -30.16 -2.40
C LEU A 36 -5.15 -29.87 -3.45
N THR A 37 -4.99 -30.77 -4.42
CA THR A 37 -3.89 -30.77 -5.41
C THR A 37 -3.72 -29.42 -6.11
N HIS A 38 -4.75 -28.91 -6.78
CA HIS A 38 -4.67 -27.67 -7.55
C HIS A 38 -4.34 -26.44 -6.68
N PRO A 39 -5.02 -26.21 -5.52
CA PRO A 39 -4.58 -25.19 -4.56
C PRO A 39 -3.14 -25.34 -4.09
N ASN A 40 -2.69 -26.56 -3.79
CA ASN A 40 -1.35 -26.80 -3.26
C ASN A 40 -0.26 -26.53 -4.29
N LEU A 41 -0.49 -26.91 -5.56
CA LEU A 41 0.40 -26.57 -6.67
C LEU A 41 0.48 -25.05 -6.90
N PHE A 42 -0.65 -24.35 -6.83
CA PHE A 42 -0.68 -22.88 -6.92
C PHE A 42 0.10 -22.23 -5.79
N LEU A 43 -0.13 -22.64 -4.54
CA LEU A 43 0.57 -22.11 -3.37
C LEU A 43 2.07 -22.37 -3.49
N TYR A 44 2.46 -23.58 -3.90
CA TYR A 44 3.85 -23.89 -4.19
C TYR A 44 4.41 -22.97 -5.26
N LYS A 45 3.79 -22.79 -6.43
CA LYS A 45 4.40 -22.00 -7.52
C LYS A 45 4.39 -20.49 -7.27
N LYS A 46 3.36 -19.94 -6.61
CA LYS A 46 3.16 -18.48 -6.53
C LYS A 46 3.57 -17.85 -5.19
N THR A 47 3.87 -18.64 -4.15
CA THR A 47 4.10 -18.08 -2.79
C THR A 47 5.45 -18.42 -2.14
N GLN A 48 6.38 -19.06 -2.85
CA GLN A 48 7.69 -19.50 -2.31
C GLN A 48 8.53 -18.36 -1.73
N SER A 49 8.38 -17.14 -2.25
CA SER A 49 9.14 -15.97 -1.82
C SER A 49 8.69 -15.39 -0.48
N SER A 50 7.52 -15.81 0.05
CA SER A 50 6.97 -15.24 1.27
C SER A 50 5.97 -16.18 1.94
N LEU A 51 6.36 -16.75 3.09
CA LEU A 51 5.48 -17.55 3.93
C LEU A 51 4.23 -16.78 4.38
N SER A 52 4.36 -15.46 4.63
CA SER A 52 3.20 -14.61 4.95
C SER A 52 2.20 -14.52 3.79
N THR A 53 2.69 -14.43 2.56
CA THR A 53 1.85 -14.47 1.35
C THR A 53 1.20 -15.84 1.21
N SER A 54 1.96 -16.91 1.45
CA SER A 54 1.46 -18.29 1.45
C SER A 54 0.30 -18.50 2.42
N ARG A 55 0.45 -18.06 3.68
CA ARG A 55 -0.61 -18.10 4.70
C ARG A 55 -1.86 -17.35 4.26
N ARG A 56 -1.70 -16.13 3.72
CA ARG A 56 -2.84 -15.33 3.22
C ARG A 56 -3.57 -16.06 2.09
N TYR A 57 -2.85 -16.53 1.09
CA TYR A 57 -3.45 -17.19 -0.07
C TYR A 57 -4.11 -18.51 0.34
N ALA A 58 -3.45 -19.31 1.18
CA ALA A 58 -3.99 -20.55 1.71
C ALA A 58 -5.27 -20.32 2.51
N SER A 59 -5.31 -19.28 3.35
CA SER A 59 -6.51 -18.90 4.10
C SER A 59 -7.68 -18.54 3.18
N ILE A 60 -7.44 -17.73 2.16
CA ILE A 60 -8.48 -17.29 1.21
C ILE A 60 -9.00 -18.46 0.38
N VAL A 61 -8.10 -19.27 -0.19
CA VAL A 61 -8.48 -20.43 -0.99
C VAL A 61 -9.21 -21.47 -0.13
N SER A 62 -8.78 -21.68 1.12
CA SER A 62 -9.47 -22.56 2.08
C SER A 62 -10.89 -22.06 2.38
N MET A 63 -11.07 -20.76 2.68
CA MET A 63 -12.39 -20.16 2.88
C MET A 63 -13.30 -20.35 1.66
N PHE A 64 -12.73 -20.19 0.45
CA PHE A 64 -13.49 -20.38 -0.78
C PHE A 64 -13.90 -21.84 -0.99
N TYR A 65 -13.00 -22.80 -0.80
CA TYR A 65 -13.34 -24.24 -0.94
C TYR A 65 -14.36 -24.71 0.10
N ARG A 66 -14.31 -24.16 1.32
CA ARG A 66 -15.36 -24.37 2.34
C ARG A 66 -16.72 -23.89 1.85
N PHE A 67 -16.77 -22.68 1.29
CA PHE A 67 -17.98 -22.14 0.68
C PHE A 67 -18.47 -22.97 -0.51
N LEU A 68 -17.58 -23.40 -1.41
CA LEU A 68 -17.96 -24.26 -2.52
C LEU A 68 -18.61 -25.56 -2.06
N SER A 69 -18.13 -26.14 -0.96
CA SER A 69 -18.69 -27.38 -0.41
C SER A 69 -20.15 -27.26 0.06
N THR A 70 -20.67 -26.04 0.24
CA THR A 70 -22.07 -25.80 0.61
C THR A 70 -22.97 -25.55 -0.61
N GLN A 71 -22.39 -25.37 -1.81
CA GLN A 71 -23.16 -25.09 -3.02
C GLN A 71 -23.83 -26.36 -3.56
N SER A 72 -25.07 -26.22 -4.02
CA SER A 72 -25.87 -27.33 -4.56
C SER A 72 -25.16 -28.07 -5.69
N LYS A 73 -24.50 -27.33 -6.60
CA LYS A 73 -23.75 -27.90 -7.74
C LYS A 73 -22.52 -28.74 -7.34
N MET A 74 -22.04 -28.63 -6.10
CA MET A 74 -20.89 -29.38 -5.60
C MET A 74 -21.29 -30.62 -4.79
N LYS A 75 -22.59 -30.82 -4.54
CA LYS A 75 -23.10 -31.96 -3.78
C LYS A 75 -22.80 -33.27 -4.50
N GLY A 76 -22.22 -34.23 -3.77
CA GLY A 76 -21.85 -35.54 -4.32
C GLY A 76 -20.65 -35.53 -5.27
N LYS A 77 -20.01 -34.38 -5.52
CA LYS A 77 -18.84 -34.28 -6.40
C LYS A 77 -17.54 -34.51 -5.63
N GLU A 78 -16.52 -34.99 -6.33
CA GLU A 78 -15.17 -35.12 -5.78
C GLU A 78 -14.51 -33.75 -5.63
N LEU A 79 -13.63 -33.60 -4.63
CA LEU A 79 -12.92 -32.33 -4.41
C LEU A 79 -11.98 -31.99 -5.58
N GLY A 80 -11.49 -33.03 -6.26
CA GLY A 80 -10.65 -32.88 -7.45
C GLY A 80 -11.32 -32.07 -8.55
N VAL A 81 -12.65 -32.16 -8.71
CA VAL A 81 -13.39 -31.49 -9.80
C VAL A 81 -13.94 -30.11 -9.45
N TYR A 82 -13.76 -29.64 -8.21
CA TYR A 82 -14.31 -28.35 -7.79
C TYR A 82 -13.81 -27.20 -8.67
N HIS A 83 -12.52 -27.16 -9.00
CA HIS A 83 -11.93 -26.11 -9.84
C HIS A 83 -12.56 -26.03 -11.25
N HIS A 84 -13.03 -27.16 -11.78
CA HIS A 84 -13.66 -27.25 -13.08
C HIS A 84 -15.11 -26.74 -13.06
N LEU A 85 -15.86 -27.02 -11.99
CA LEU A 85 -17.28 -26.67 -11.86
C LEU A 85 -17.52 -25.21 -11.42
N VAL A 86 -16.48 -24.54 -10.92
CA VAL A 86 -16.56 -23.15 -10.45
C VAL A 86 -16.62 -22.18 -11.62
N ASP A 87 -17.45 -21.16 -11.48
CA ASP A 87 -17.59 -20.03 -12.40
C ASP A 87 -17.44 -18.68 -11.68
N ASN A 88 -17.49 -17.56 -12.43
CA ASN A 88 -17.38 -16.23 -11.85
C ASN A 88 -18.52 -15.90 -10.86
N ARG A 89 -19.70 -16.52 -11.01
CA ARG A 89 -20.84 -16.32 -10.11
C ARG A 89 -20.56 -16.88 -8.72
N ASP A 90 -19.86 -18.02 -8.61
CA ASP A 90 -19.46 -18.53 -7.30
C ASP A 90 -18.54 -17.58 -6.55
N ILE A 91 -17.60 -16.93 -7.25
CA ILE A 91 -16.69 -15.94 -6.64
C ILE A 91 -17.47 -14.72 -6.15
N MET A 92 -18.50 -14.28 -6.90
CA MET A 92 -19.41 -13.22 -6.47
C MET A 92 -20.26 -13.64 -5.27
N LEU A 93 -20.86 -14.83 -5.31
CA LEU A 93 -21.67 -15.36 -4.20
C LEU A 93 -20.83 -15.54 -2.93
N TRP A 94 -19.57 -15.97 -3.06
CA TRP A 94 -18.64 -16.03 -1.94
C TRP A 94 -18.37 -14.64 -1.33
N GLN A 95 -18.19 -13.61 -2.15
CA GLN A 95 -18.05 -12.23 -1.65
C GLN A 95 -19.32 -11.77 -0.91
N VAL A 96 -20.50 -12.07 -1.45
CA VAL A 96 -21.79 -11.74 -0.82
C VAL A 96 -21.93 -12.48 0.52
N GLN A 97 -21.63 -13.78 0.56
CA GLN A 97 -21.67 -14.56 1.80
C GLN A 97 -20.75 -13.95 2.86
N ARG A 98 -19.52 -13.57 2.51
CA ARG A 98 -18.60 -12.90 3.46
C ARG A 98 -19.13 -11.56 3.97
N GLN A 99 -19.93 -10.85 3.19
CA GLN A 99 -20.59 -9.62 3.65
C GLN A 99 -21.75 -9.94 4.59
N VAL A 100 -22.54 -10.98 4.29
CA VAL A 100 -23.64 -11.48 5.14
C VAL A 100 -23.09 -11.96 6.48
N ASP A 101 -22.12 -12.88 6.48
CA ASP A 101 -21.47 -13.42 7.70
C ASP A 101 -20.94 -12.30 8.61
N ARG A 102 -20.39 -11.24 7.99
CA ARG A 102 -19.90 -10.06 8.72
C ARG A 102 -21.04 -9.29 9.39
N LEU A 103 -22.16 -9.09 8.69
CA LEU A 103 -23.31 -8.38 9.22
C LEU A 103 -24.00 -9.17 10.32
N GLU A 104 -24.20 -10.47 10.10
CA GLU A 104 -24.77 -11.39 11.09
C GLU A 104 -23.89 -11.49 12.34
N GLY A 105 -22.57 -11.57 12.15
CA GLY A 105 -21.60 -11.56 13.24
C GLY A 105 -21.33 -10.18 13.85
N GLN A 106 -22.04 -9.13 13.43
CA GLN A 106 -21.85 -7.73 13.85
C GLN A 106 -20.38 -7.27 13.82
N SER A 107 -19.60 -7.81 12.88
CA SER A 107 -18.17 -7.57 12.81
C SER A 107 -17.85 -6.35 11.97
N ILE A 108 -16.88 -5.54 12.42
CA ILE A 108 -16.37 -4.39 11.68
C ILE A 108 -15.43 -4.85 10.52
N LYS A 109 -14.91 -6.08 10.58
CA LYS A 109 -13.94 -6.62 9.61
C LYS A 109 -14.32 -8.03 9.14
N PRO A 110 -13.94 -8.43 7.91
CA PRO A 110 -13.22 -7.66 6.89
C PRO A 110 -14.11 -6.57 6.25
N ASN A 111 -13.53 -5.42 5.86
CA ASN A 111 -14.29 -4.42 5.12
C ASN A 111 -14.51 -4.89 3.66
N SER A 112 -15.40 -4.21 2.93
CA SER A 112 -15.76 -4.63 1.57
C SER A 112 -14.57 -4.56 0.59
N GLU A 113 -13.64 -3.62 0.80
CA GLU A 113 -12.40 -3.55 0.02
C GLU A 113 -11.52 -4.79 0.25
N THR A 114 -11.38 -5.25 1.50
CA THR A 114 -10.63 -6.46 1.84
C THR A 114 -11.28 -7.69 1.19
N ILE A 115 -12.61 -7.78 1.22
CA ILE A 115 -13.34 -8.88 0.57
C ILE A 115 -13.07 -8.88 -0.94
N TYR A 116 -13.09 -7.71 -1.58
CA TYR A 116 -12.80 -7.56 -3.01
C TYR A 116 -11.34 -7.90 -3.36
N GLU A 117 -10.38 -7.42 -2.56
CA GLU A 117 -8.95 -7.76 -2.72
C GLU A 117 -8.68 -9.26 -2.51
N ASP A 118 -9.38 -9.91 -1.58
CA ASP A 118 -9.29 -11.35 -1.41
C ASP A 118 -9.91 -12.10 -2.60
N ALA A 119 -10.99 -11.59 -3.20
CA ALA A 119 -11.58 -12.16 -4.41
C ALA A 119 -10.65 -12.06 -5.63
N LYS A 120 -9.82 -11.01 -5.72
CA LYS A 120 -8.76 -10.92 -6.75
C LYS A 120 -7.71 -12.02 -6.61
N ILE A 121 -7.42 -12.48 -5.39
CA ILE A 121 -6.52 -13.62 -5.17
C ILE A 121 -7.13 -14.90 -5.74
N LEU A 122 -8.46 -15.09 -5.62
CA LEU A 122 -9.16 -16.21 -6.26
C LEU A 122 -9.08 -16.11 -7.79
N LEU A 123 -9.29 -14.92 -8.38
CA LEU A 123 -9.07 -14.75 -9.82
C LEU A 123 -7.63 -15.04 -10.23
N GLY A 124 -6.63 -14.64 -9.44
CA GLY A 124 -5.22 -14.99 -9.69
C GLY A 124 -4.96 -16.50 -9.64
N TYR A 125 -5.65 -17.22 -8.76
CA TYR A 125 -5.62 -18.69 -8.72
C TYR A 125 -6.20 -19.31 -9.99
N PHE A 126 -7.40 -18.90 -10.41
CA PHE A 126 -8.03 -19.40 -11.63
C PHE A 126 -7.30 -18.99 -12.92
N HIS A 127 -6.70 -17.80 -12.92
CA HIS A 127 -5.84 -17.37 -14.02
C HIS A 127 -4.64 -18.32 -14.17
N TRP A 128 -3.96 -18.63 -13.06
CA TRP A 128 -2.86 -19.58 -13.06
C TRP A 128 -3.32 -20.97 -13.52
N LEU A 129 -4.49 -21.44 -13.11
CA LEU A 129 -5.03 -22.71 -13.60
C LEU A 129 -5.18 -22.72 -15.12
N ASN A 130 -5.77 -21.67 -15.68
CA ASN A 130 -5.91 -21.52 -17.14
C ASN A 130 -4.53 -21.46 -17.83
N GLU A 131 -3.54 -20.75 -17.26
CA GLU A 131 -2.16 -20.71 -17.79
C GLU A 131 -1.47 -22.07 -17.79
N GLN A 132 -1.79 -22.95 -16.84
CA GLN A 132 -1.24 -24.31 -16.77
C GLN A 132 -2.05 -25.34 -17.58
N GLY A 133 -3.08 -24.91 -18.31
CA GLY A 133 -3.91 -25.79 -19.13
C GLY A 133 -4.98 -26.57 -18.35
N PHE A 134 -5.24 -26.24 -17.08
CA PHE A 134 -6.36 -26.83 -16.34
C PHE A 134 -7.68 -26.23 -16.80
N VAL A 135 -8.70 -27.07 -16.95
CA VAL A 135 -10.03 -26.64 -17.40
C VAL A 135 -10.79 -26.00 -16.24
N THR A 136 -11.22 -24.74 -16.41
CA THR A 136 -12.05 -24.01 -15.43
C THR A 136 -13.16 -23.25 -16.16
N ASN A 137 -14.33 -23.08 -15.52
CA ASN A 137 -15.40 -22.22 -16.05
C ASN A 137 -15.24 -20.76 -15.59
N VAL A 138 -14.16 -20.42 -14.88
CA VAL A 138 -13.87 -19.05 -14.47
C VAL A 138 -13.20 -18.30 -15.62
N GLN A 139 -13.93 -17.35 -16.19
CA GLN A 139 -13.40 -16.46 -17.20
C GLN A 139 -12.52 -15.40 -16.52
N VAL A 140 -11.27 -15.31 -16.94
CA VAL A 140 -10.34 -14.28 -16.47
C VAL A 140 -10.02 -13.34 -17.61
N GLY A 141 -10.55 -12.12 -17.54
CA GLY A 141 -10.17 -11.05 -18.46
C GLY A 141 -8.76 -10.56 -18.16
N LEU A 142 -8.00 -10.23 -19.20
CA LEU A 142 -6.72 -9.54 -19.08
C LEU A 142 -6.87 -8.13 -19.62
N ARG A 143 -6.41 -7.17 -18.83
CA ARG A 143 -6.35 -5.75 -19.19
C ARG A 143 -4.88 -5.38 -19.36
N THR A 144 -4.52 -4.93 -20.55
CA THR A 144 -3.28 -4.17 -20.72
C THR A 144 -3.60 -2.73 -20.42
N TRP A 145 -3.02 -2.17 -19.36
CA TRP A 145 -3.16 -0.74 -19.16
C TRP A 145 -2.37 -0.02 -20.26
N ARG A 146 -3.07 0.81 -21.03
CA ARG A 146 -2.45 1.76 -21.96
C ARG A 146 -2.65 3.13 -21.37
N ALA A 147 -1.56 3.77 -21.03
CA ALA A 147 -1.59 5.17 -20.69
C ALA A 147 -2.14 5.97 -21.89
N ASN A 148 -3.00 6.95 -21.63
CA ASN A 148 -3.44 7.89 -22.66
C ASN A 148 -2.66 9.20 -22.50
N PHE A 149 -1.36 9.17 -22.80
CA PHE A 149 -0.53 10.37 -22.86
C PHE A 149 -0.58 10.95 -24.27
N LYS A 150 -0.65 12.27 -24.40
CA LYS A 150 -0.56 12.94 -25.72
C LYS A 150 0.84 12.82 -26.35
N SER A 151 1.87 12.56 -25.54
CA SER A 151 3.26 12.42 -25.98
C SER A 151 3.58 11.00 -26.48
N LYS A 152 3.87 10.86 -27.79
CA LYS A 152 4.26 9.59 -28.44
C LYS A 152 5.48 8.93 -27.79
N ARG A 153 6.51 9.70 -27.40
CA ARG A 153 7.74 9.18 -26.77
C ARG A 153 7.47 8.57 -25.39
N MET A 154 6.58 9.18 -24.61
CA MET A 154 6.18 8.70 -23.29
C MET A 154 5.30 7.46 -23.41
N LEU A 155 4.36 7.45 -24.37
CA LEU A 155 3.59 6.26 -24.69
C LEU A 155 4.50 5.08 -25.00
N SER A 156 5.52 5.23 -25.84
CA SER A 156 6.45 4.14 -26.16
C SER A 156 7.21 3.64 -24.94
N TYR A 157 7.79 4.53 -24.12
CA TYR A 157 8.52 4.13 -22.90
C TYR A 157 7.62 3.40 -21.89
N ILE A 158 6.40 3.89 -21.70
CA ILE A 158 5.45 3.34 -20.74
C ILE A 158 4.81 2.05 -21.28
N GLN A 159 4.53 1.96 -22.58
CA GLN A 159 4.02 0.75 -23.23
C GLN A 159 5.04 -0.40 -23.13
N VAL A 160 6.34 -0.12 -23.30
CA VAL A 160 7.41 -1.12 -23.10
C VAL A 160 7.43 -1.65 -21.66
N LYS A 161 7.01 -0.84 -20.68
CA LYS A 161 6.97 -1.20 -19.25
C LYS A 161 5.59 -1.60 -18.73
N ALA A 162 4.54 -1.51 -19.55
CA ALA A 162 3.17 -1.74 -19.14
C ALA A 162 2.93 -3.23 -18.90
N LYS A 163 2.59 -3.59 -17.66
CA LYS A 163 2.25 -4.97 -17.31
C LYS A 163 0.79 -5.27 -17.65
N VAL A 164 0.56 -6.45 -18.22
CA VAL A 164 -0.77 -7.04 -18.29
C VAL A 164 -1.25 -7.32 -16.86
N LYS A 165 -2.45 -6.84 -16.50
CA LYS A 165 -3.07 -7.03 -15.19
C LYS A 165 -4.38 -7.79 -15.37
N ILE A 166 -4.77 -8.58 -14.37
CA ILE A 166 -6.08 -9.24 -14.34
C ILE A 166 -7.18 -8.18 -14.28
N ASP A 167 -8.15 -8.27 -15.18
CA ASP A 167 -9.38 -7.51 -15.10
C ASP A 167 -10.36 -8.21 -14.15
N ALA A 168 -10.65 -7.54 -13.03
CA ALA A 168 -11.55 -8.03 -11.99
C ALA A 168 -12.96 -7.44 -12.08
N ASN A 169 -13.33 -6.82 -13.22
CA ASN A 169 -14.66 -6.24 -13.41
C ASN A 169 -15.78 -7.30 -13.34
N ASN A 170 -15.51 -8.52 -13.82
CA ASN A 170 -16.47 -9.62 -13.86
C ASN A 170 -16.76 -10.31 -12.52
N ILE A 171 -16.08 -9.92 -11.44
CA ILE A 171 -16.36 -10.37 -10.07
C ILE A 171 -16.79 -9.22 -9.16
N ARG A 172 -17.04 -8.03 -9.71
CA ARG A 172 -17.28 -6.83 -8.91
C ARG A 172 -18.69 -6.87 -8.32
N VAL A 173 -18.78 -6.96 -6.98
CA VAL A 173 -20.04 -6.79 -6.26
C VAL A 173 -20.32 -5.30 -6.06
N LEU A 174 -21.53 -4.86 -6.40
CA LEU A 174 -21.97 -3.47 -6.22
C LEU A 174 -22.17 -3.16 -4.73
N ASP A 175 -21.22 -2.46 -4.12
CA ASP A 175 -21.36 -1.92 -2.76
C ASP A 175 -21.37 -0.38 -2.81
N LYS A 176 -22.28 0.24 -2.03
CA LYS A 176 -22.33 1.70 -1.84
C LYS A 176 -21.18 2.19 -0.96
N LYS A 177 -20.74 1.40 0.04
CA LYS A 177 -19.67 1.79 0.98
C LYS A 177 -18.30 1.87 0.31
N SER A 178 -17.96 0.95 -0.60
CA SER A 178 -16.68 0.99 -1.33
C SER A 178 -16.58 2.15 -2.33
N ARG A 179 -17.73 2.65 -2.82
CA ARG A 179 -17.79 3.82 -3.71
C ARG A 179 -17.54 5.13 -2.97
N GLN A 180 -17.85 5.20 -1.68
CA GLN A 180 -17.43 6.29 -0.81
C GLN A 180 -15.96 6.09 -0.43
N ARG A 181 -15.04 6.25 -1.39
CA ARG A 181 -13.62 6.31 -1.09
C ARG A 181 -13.41 7.45 -0.08
N GLN A 182 -13.03 7.11 1.14
CA GLN A 182 -12.35 8.08 1.99
C GLN A 182 -11.06 8.43 1.26
N SER A 183 -10.94 9.68 0.83
CA SER A 183 -9.70 10.22 0.31
C SER A 183 -8.64 10.09 1.40
N ASP A 184 -7.71 9.14 1.22
CA ASP A 184 -6.48 9.03 2.00
C ASP A 184 -5.64 10.27 1.73
N PHE A 185 -5.98 11.38 2.40
CA PHE A 185 -5.21 12.60 2.31
C PHE A 185 -3.85 12.38 2.96
N LEU A 186 -2.82 12.96 2.35
CA LEU A 186 -1.48 12.98 2.91
C LEU A 186 -1.48 13.49 4.35
N ILE A 187 -0.61 12.95 5.20
CA ILE A 187 -0.37 13.49 6.55
C ILE A 187 0.00 14.99 6.46
N THR A 188 -0.53 15.82 7.36
CA THR A 188 -0.25 17.27 7.39
C THR A 188 0.96 17.59 8.26
N GLU A 189 1.50 18.81 8.13
CA GLU A 189 2.59 19.29 8.98
C GLU A 189 2.22 19.32 10.47
N GLY A 190 1.01 19.78 10.79
CA GLY A 190 0.50 19.77 12.16
C GLY A 190 0.41 18.36 12.75
N GLU A 191 -0.05 17.39 11.95
CA GLU A 191 -0.11 15.99 12.38
C GLU A 191 1.28 15.36 12.52
N ILE A 192 2.23 15.70 11.64
CA ILE A 192 3.64 15.29 11.76
C ILE A 192 4.22 15.81 13.07
N LYS A 193 4.08 17.11 13.34
CA LYS A 193 4.59 17.75 14.56
C LYS A 193 4.00 17.09 15.81
N LEU A 194 2.68 16.93 15.84
CA LEU A 194 2.00 16.32 16.97
C LEU A 194 2.40 14.86 17.19
N LEU A 195 2.61 14.08 16.11
CA LEU A 195 3.12 12.71 16.23
C LEU A 195 4.56 12.67 16.77
N LEU A 196 5.44 13.54 16.26
CA LEU A 196 6.83 13.64 16.74
C LEU A 196 6.89 13.93 18.24
N GLU A 197 6.01 14.80 18.74
CA GLU A 197 5.88 15.14 20.17
C GLU A 197 5.21 14.03 20.99
N SER A 198 4.35 13.21 20.37
CA SER A 198 3.55 12.20 21.06
C SER A 198 4.29 10.86 21.30
N TYR A 199 5.40 10.61 20.60
CA TYR A 199 6.20 9.40 20.81
C TYR A 199 6.87 9.41 22.19
N VAL A 200 6.60 8.38 23.00
CA VAL A 200 7.16 8.25 24.35
C VAL A 200 8.65 7.90 24.34
N ASP A 201 9.04 6.97 23.47
CA ASP A 201 10.43 6.54 23.37
C ASP A 201 11.05 7.24 22.14
N PRO A 202 12.12 8.04 22.32
CA PRO A 202 12.68 8.91 21.29
C PRO A 202 13.16 8.16 20.05
N VAL A 203 13.45 6.85 20.16
CA VAL A 203 13.83 6.05 18.98
C VAL A 203 12.74 6.05 17.92
N TYR A 204 11.46 6.01 18.30
CA TYR A 204 10.35 5.96 17.34
C TYR A 204 10.11 7.32 16.69
N ARG A 205 10.36 8.42 17.42
CA ARG A 205 10.38 9.79 16.86
C ARG A 205 11.46 9.91 15.78
N CYS A 206 12.67 9.43 16.07
CA CYS A 206 13.79 9.51 15.12
C CYS A 206 13.60 8.60 13.90
N ILE A 207 13.07 7.38 14.11
CA ILE A 207 12.67 6.49 13.01
C ILE A 207 11.58 7.15 12.14
N PHE A 208 10.59 7.82 12.75
CA PHE A 208 9.55 8.53 12.01
C PHE A 208 10.12 9.69 11.19
N ASN A 209 11.03 10.48 11.76
CA ASN A 209 11.71 11.56 11.04
C ASN A 209 12.54 11.04 9.85
N LEU A 210 13.36 10.01 10.08
CA LEU A 210 14.14 9.37 9.01
C LEU A 210 13.23 8.78 7.91
N ALA A 211 12.06 8.25 8.27
CA ALA A 211 11.09 7.75 7.30
C ALA A 211 10.52 8.87 6.41
N LEU A 212 10.22 10.04 6.99
CA LEU A 212 9.76 11.22 6.25
C LEU A 212 10.81 11.70 5.25
N GLY A 213 12.09 11.66 5.61
CA GLY A 213 13.22 12.12 4.78
C GLY A 213 13.71 11.11 3.72
N THR A 214 13.34 9.82 3.84
CA THR A 214 13.90 8.76 2.98
C THR A 214 12.87 7.93 2.21
N ALA A 215 11.58 8.01 2.56
CA ALA A 215 10.52 7.14 2.03
C ALA A 215 10.75 5.63 2.25
N MET A 216 11.66 5.25 3.14
CA MET A 216 11.94 3.85 3.45
C MET A 216 10.72 3.18 4.09
N ARG A 217 10.53 1.88 3.79
CA ARG A 217 9.48 1.09 4.45
C ARG A 217 9.89 0.83 5.91
N PRO A 218 8.93 0.59 6.83
CA PRO A 218 9.25 0.14 8.19
C PRO A 218 10.25 -1.01 8.23
N MET A 219 10.11 -2.00 7.33
CA MET A 219 11.03 -3.14 7.21
C MET A 219 12.46 -2.76 6.82
N ASP A 220 12.62 -1.67 6.07
CA ASP A 220 13.91 -1.19 5.62
C ASP A 220 14.55 -0.30 6.71
N LEU A 221 13.73 0.51 7.40
CA LEU A 221 14.15 1.39 8.48
C LEU A 221 14.77 0.61 9.65
N VAL A 222 14.14 -0.48 10.09
CA VAL A 222 14.68 -1.29 11.20
C VAL A 222 15.98 -2.00 10.87
N LYS A 223 16.33 -2.11 9.58
CA LYS A 223 17.59 -2.67 9.08
C LYS A 223 18.67 -1.60 8.84
N PHE A 224 18.38 -0.32 9.12
CA PHE A 224 19.39 0.73 8.96
C PHE A 224 20.51 0.52 10.00
N PRO A 225 21.77 0.44 9.57
CA PRO A 225 22.86 0.01 10.44
C PRO A 225 23.40 1.17 11.30
N PHE A 226 24.07 0.84 12.41
CA PHE A 226 24.88 1.81 13.14
C PHE A 226 26.21 2.06 12.43
N ILE A 227 26.84 0.99 11.92
CA ILE A 227 27.98 1.04 11.02
C ILE A 227 27.64 0.22 9.77
N GLY A 228 27.68 0.88 8.61
CA GLY A 228 27.31 0.26 7.36
C GLY A 228 28.33 -0.77 6.84
N ASN A 229 27.87 -1.66 5.97
CA ASN A 229 28.68 -2.71 5.37
C ASN A 229 28.49 -2.76 3.84
N ARG A 230 29.30 -3.55 3.13
CA ARG A 230 29.22 -3.71 1.66
C ARG A 230 29.24 -2.36 0.93
N ALA A 231 28.27 -2.08 0.06
CA ALA A 231 28.14 -0.79 -0.63
C ALA A 231 27.74 0.38 0.29
N ASN A 232 27.47 0.14 1.58
CA ASN A 232 27.14 1.13 2.59
C ASN A 232 28.27 1.36 3.60
N LYS A 233 29.51 0.94 3.33
CA LYS A 233 30.67 1.13 4.23
C LYS A 233 30.92 2.60 4.62
N HIS A 234 30.46 3.53 3.80
CA HIS A 234 30.53 4.97 4.04
C HIS A 234 29.46 5.50 5.00
N ILE A 235 28.52 4.66 5.44
CA ILE A 235 27.50 5.02 6.43
C ILE A 235 28.06 4.77 7.82
N LEU A 236 28.27 5.86 8.56
CA LEU A 236 28.74 5.91 9.94
C LEU A 236 27.86 6.90 10.74
N SER A 237 28.23 7.17 11.99
CA SER A 237 27.65 8.32 12.72
C SER A 237 27.93 9.60 11.92
N TYR A 238 27.00 10.56 11.89
CA TYR A 238 27.11 11.75 11.04
C TYR A 238 28.44 12.50 11.25
N SER A 239 28.89 12.63 12.49
CA SER A 239 30.16 13.24 12.88
C SER A 239 31.41 12.52 12.33
N GLU A 240 31.29 11.25 11.95
CA GLU A 240 32.36 10.40 11.40
C GLU A 240 32.29 10.29 9.88
N MET A 241 31.25 10.84 9.24
CA MET A 241 31.07 10.83 7.79
C MET A 241 31.69 12.07 7.14
N ASP A 242 32.04 11.95 5.85
CA ASP A 242 32.33 13.12 5.02
C ASP A 242 31.05 13.95 4.85
N ASN A 243 31.01 15.11 5.50
CA ASN A 243 29.87 16.01 5.55
C ASN A 243 29.98 17.18 4.55
N GLY A 244 30.92 17.14 3.61
CA GLY A 244 31.06 18.15 2.56
C GLY A 244 29.93 18.14 1.51
N HIS A 245 29.07 17.11 1.52
CA HIS A 245 27.98 16.94 0.56
C HIS A 245 26.60 17.14 1.23
N LYS A 246 25.61 17.63 0.46
CA LYS A 246 24.22 17.77 0.95
C LYS A 246 23.49 16.43 1.11
N THR A 247 23.94 15.41 0.39
CA THR A 247 23.28 14.10 0.35
C THR A 247 24.31 12.99 0.23
N THR A 248 23.94 11.81 0.72
CA THR A 248 24.68 10.57 0.53
C THR A 248 23.81 9.50 -0.10
N SER A 249 24.42 8.48 -0.70
CA SER A 249 23.69 7.35 -1.26
C SER A 249 23.59 6.20 -0.27
N TYR A 250 22.50 5.45 -0.28
CA TYR A 250 22.33 4.28 0.58
C TYR A 250 21.70 3.13 -0.20
N THR A 251 22.27 1.94 -0.08
CA THR A 251 21.73 0.71 -0.68
C THR A 251 20.85 0.01 0.33
N VAL A 252 19.55 -0.04 0.04
CA VAL A 252 18.59 -0.85 0.80
C VAL A 252 18.64 -2.26 0.24
N TYR A 253 19.13 -3.21 1.04
CA TYR A 253 19.19 -4.63 0.69
C TYR A 253 17.91 -5.39 1.09
N GLU A 254 17.55 -6.39 0.30
CA GLU A 254 16.51 -7.38 0.64
C GLU A 254 15.21 -6.73 1.13
N SER A 255 14.77 -5.70 0.40
CA SER A 255 13.48 -5.06 0.65
C SER A 255 12.35 -5.94 0.15
N LYS A 256 11.11 -5.41 0.15
CA LYS A 256 9.92 -6.12 -0.32
C LYS A 256 10.15 -6.75 -1.71
N GLY A 257 9.90 -8.06 -1.81
CA GLY A 257 10.13 -8.84 -3.03
C GLY A 257 11.58 -9.28 -3.23
N ASN A 258 12.40 -9.23 -2.18
CA ASN A 258 13.83 -9.52 -2.19
C ASN A 258 14.61 -8.65 -3.19
N LYS A 259 14.31 -7.35 -3.16
CA LYS A 259 14.87 -6.37 -4.11
C LYS A 259 15.80 -5.40 -3.42
N ASP A 260 16.91 -5.16 -4.09
CA ASP A 260 17.87 -4.15 -3.71
C ASP A 260 17.55 -2.84 -4.45
N ARG A 261 17.73 -1.71 -3.77
CA ARG A 261 17.62 -0.40 -4.41
C ARG A 261 18.59 0.59 -3.79
N LYS A 262 19.10 1.50 -4.61
CA LYS A 262 19.90 2.63 -4.16
C LYS A 262 19.00 3.84 -3.98
N ILE A 263 19.03 4.43 -2.79
CA ILE A 263 18.29 5.63 -2.42
C ILE A 263 19.26 6.77 -2.13
N VAL A 264 18.73 7.99 -2.07
CA VAL A 264 19.45 9.18 -1.62
C VAL A 264 18.93 9.57 -0.23
N ILE A 265 19.84 9.95 0.66
CA ILE A 265 19.53 10.42 2.02
C ILE A 265 20.12 11.82 2.19
N ASN A 266 19.34 12.73 2.77
CA ASN A 266 19.84 14.05 3.13
C ASN A 266 20.76 13.94 4.35
N MET A 267 21.91 14.62 4.33
CA MET A 267 22.86 14.60 5.43
C MET A 267 22.29 15.20 6.72
N GLU A 268 21.37 16.17 6.63
CA GLU A 268 20.67 16.73 7.79
C GLU A 268 19.74 15.70 8.47
N ASP A 269 19.18 14.72 7.73
CA ASP A 269 18.40 13.64 8.34
C ASP A 269 19.29 12.71 9.18
N LEU A 270 20.53 12.47 8.74
CA LEU A 270 21.53 11.68 9.46
C LEU A 270 22.08 12.43 10.67
N LYS A 271 22.31 13.75 10.53
CA LYS A 271 22.67 14.63 11.63
C LYS A 271 21.59 14.65 12.70
N ALA A 272 20.34 14.84 12.31
CA ALA A 272 19.21 14.80 13.25
C ALA A 272 19.09 13.44 13.95
N LEU A 273 19.41 12.33 13.27
CA LEU A 273 19.46 11.01 13.87
C LEU A 273 20.59 10.88 14.91
N GLU A 274 21.76 11.43 14.63
CA GLU A 274 22.88 11.46 15.57
C GLU A 274 22.53 12.27 16.83
N GLU A 275 22.11 13.52 16.65
CA GLU A 275 21.83 14.47 17.72
C GLU A 275 20.67 14.01 18.64
N HIS A 276 19.60 13.46 18.05
CA HIS A 276 18.38 13.15 18.81
C HIS A 276 18.30 11.68 19.27
N TYR A 277 19.17 10.79 18.77
CA TYR A 277 19.13 9.38 19.13
C TYR A 277 20.50 8.75 19.45
N ILE A 278 21.46 8.82 18.53
CA ILE A 278 22.72 8.08 18.65
C ILE A 278 23.50 8.57 19.87
N THR A 279 23.81 9.86 19.90
CA THR A 279 24.57 10.49 20.98
C THR A 279 23.87 10.37 22.35
N PRO A 280 22.59 10.73 22.50
CA PRO A 280 21.95 10.72 23.83
C PRO A 280 21.56 9.34 24.36
N TYR A 281 21.28 8.34 23.49
CA TYR A 281 20.61 7.11 23.93
C TYR A 281 21.25 5.81 23.49
N TYR A 282 21.94 5.76 22.34
CA TYR A 282 22.36 4.47 21.76
C TYR A 282 23.38 3.74 22.64
N GLY A 283 24.36 4.45 23.21
CA GLY A 283 25.40 3.87 24.07
C GLY A 283 24.82 3.13 25.29
N GLU A 284 23.90 3.76 26.04
CA GLU A 284 23.24 3.13 27.19
C GLU A 284 22.35 1.96 26.78
N ARG A 285 21.61 2.08 25.68
CA ARG A 285 20.76 0.99 25.17
C ARG A 285 21.57 -0.20 24.68
N LYS A 286 22.76 0.02 24.12
CA LYS A 286 23.71 -1.03 23.74
C LYS A 286 24.24 -1.80 24.97
N LYS A 287 24.44 -1.13 26.11
CA LYS A 287 24.77 -1.81 27.38
C LYS A 287 23.61 -2.69 27.85
N LEU A 288 22.37 -2.20 27.76
CA LEU A 288 21.16 -2.99 28.08
C LEU A 288 21.01 -4.21 27.16
N TYR A 289 21.26 -4.04 25.86
CA TYR A 289 21.29 -5.14 24.91
C TYR A 289 22.29 -6.21 25.37
N LYS A 290 23.54 -5.82 25.66
CA LYS A 290 24.59 -6.74 26.10
C LYS A 290 24.20 -7.51 27.36
N LYS A 291 23.63 -6.81 28.36
CA LYS A 291 23.13 -7.43 29.59
C LYS A 291 22.02 -8.45 29.32
N LYS A 292 21.17 -8.20 28.32
CA LYS A 292 20.01 -9.03 28.00
C LYS A 292 20.35 -10.26 27.15
N TYR A 293 21.21 -10.10 26.14
CA TYR A 293 21.52 -11.15 25.16
C TYR A 293 22.87 -11.85 25.42
N GLY A 294 23.67 -11.38 26.38
CA GLY A 294 24.95 -12.00 26.74
C GLY A 294 26.11 -11.70 25.79
N HIS A 295 25.89 -10.97 24.71
CA HIS A 295 26.91 -10.56 23.75
C HIS A 295 26.74 -9.10 23.32
N SER A 296 27.80 -8.51 22.78
CA SER A 296 27.77 -7.12 22.29
C SER A 296 26.73 -6.95 21.17
N CYS A 297 26.07 -5.78 21.14
CA CYS A 297 25.15 -5.44 20.06
C CYS A 297 25.91 -5.36 18.73
N PRO A 298 25.51 -6.12 17.71
CA PRO A 298 26.10 -6.07 16.38
C PRO A 298 26.01 -4.67 15.73
N PRO A 299 27.00 -4.27 14.90
CA PRO A 299 27.06 -2.96 14.27
C PRO A 299 25.96 -2.71 13.21
N ASP A 300 25.33 -3.76 12.70
CA ASP A 300 24.19 -3.68 11.78
C ASP A 300 22.87 -3.33 12.47
N ILE A 301 22.86 -3.20 13.80
CA ILE A 301 21.68 -2.80 14.58
C ILE A 301 21.84 -1.39 15.13
N LEU A 302 21.17 -0.42 14.52
CA LEU A 302 21.08 0.95 15.05
C LEU A 302 19.95 1.12 16.07
N PHE A 303 18.74 0.67 15.72
CA PHE A 303 17.55 1.05 16.48
C PHE A 303 17.26 0.07 17.62
N LEU A 304 17.65 0.46 18.83
CA LEU A 304 17.30 -0.19 20.10
C LEU A 304 16.23 0.62 20.84
N ASN A 305 15.24 -0.05 21.43
CA ASN A 305 14.24 0.57 22.31
C ASN A 305 14.81 0.87 23.71
N LYS A 306 14.03 1.54 24.57
CA LYS A 306 14.43 1.85 25.96
C LYS A 306 14.83 0.66 26.83
N LYS A 307 14.50 -0.57 26.41
CA LYS A 307 14.88 -1.84 27.09
C LYS A 307 16.12 -2.49 26.47
N GLY A 308 16.76 -1.87 25.48
CA GLY A 308 17.89 -2.45 24.74
C GLY A 308 17.48 -3.54 23.76
N GLU A 309 16.21 -3.61 23.34
CA GLU A 309 15.75 -4.58 22.33
C GLU A 309 15.75 -3.96 20.94
N PRO A 310 16.18 -4.70 19.90
CA PRO A 310 16.05 -4.25 18.51
C PRO A 310 14.61 -3.90 18.16
N VAL A 311 14.42 -2.72 17.56
CA VAL A 311 13.11 -2.25 17.11
C VAL A 311 12.66 -3.10 15.91
N THR A 312 11.39 -3.50 15.91
CA THR A 312 10.77 -4.25 14.81
C THR A 312 9.66 -3.44 14.14
N GLU A 313 9.26 -3.83 12.94
CA GLU A 313 8.14 -3.21 12.21
C GLU A 313 6.83 -3.20 13.02
N LYS A 314 6.57 -4.29 13.75
CA LYS A 314 5.40 -4.41 14.62
C LYS A 314 5.45 -3.39 15.76
N MET A 315 6.64 -3.14 16.30
CA MET A 315 6.84 -2.15 17.35
C MET A 315 6.63 -0.73 16.80
N ILE A 316 7.13 -0.42 15.59
CA ILE A 316 6.85 0.87 14.92
C ILE A 316 5.33 1.08 14.79
N ALA A 317 4.60 0.11 14.24
CA ALA A 317 3.15 0.21 14.08
C ALA A 317 2.43 0.38 15.43
N SER A 318 2.79 -0.42 16.43
CA SER A 318 2.22 -0.34 17.78
C SER A 318 2.47 1.02 18.43
N ARG A 319 3.71 1.51 18.40
CA ARG A 319 4.08 2.78 19.02
C ARG A 319 3.51 3.99 18.29
N THR A 320 3.32 3.88 16.98
CA THR A 320 2.58 4.89 16.22
C THR A 320 1.11 4.93 16.66
N ASN A 321 0.46 3.77 16.85
CA ASN A 321 -0.91 3.75 17.37
C ASN A 321 -1.02 4.32 18.78
N ASP A 322 -0.05 4.05 19.66
CA ASP A 322 0.02 4.67 20.98
C ASP A 322 0.18 6.19 20.88
N ALA A 323 1.08 6.67 20.02
CA ALA A 323 1.31 8.09 19.78
C ALA A 323 0.03 8.78 19.25
N LYS A 324 -0.65 8.19 18.25
CA LYS A 324 -1.93 8.71 17.74
C LYS A 324 -2.98 8.88 18.82
N LYS A 325 -3.13 7.90 19.71
CA LYS A 325 -4.09 8.00 20.83
C LYS A 325 -3.78 9.19 21.75
N LYS A 326 -2.50 9.57 21.89
CA LYS A 326 -2.10 10.77 22.63
C LYS A 326 -2.36 12.04 21.81
N SER A 327 -2.01 12.03 20.53
CA SER A 327 -2.26 13.14 19.60
C SER A 327 -3.75 13.51 19.58
N MET A 328 -4.65 12.52 19.49
CA MET A 328 -6.11 12.73 19.53
C MET A 328 -6.64 13.31 20.84
N LYS A 329 -5.91 13.17 21.95
CA LYS A 329 -6.26 13.81 23.23
C LYS A 329 -5.85 15.29 23.27
N VAL A 330 -4.76 15.62 22.57
CA VAL A 330 -4.24 16.99 22.48
C VAL A 330 -5.00 17.78 21.42
N ASP A 331 -5.25 17.18 20.27
CA ASP A 331 -6.00 17.74 19.15
C ASP A 331 -7.12 16.77 18.74
N PRO A 332 -8.38 17.05 19.10
CA PRO A 332 -9.53 16.24 18.70
C PRO A 332 -9.75 16.13 17.19
N THR A 333 -9.17 17.03 16.39
CA THR A 333 -9.26 17.01 14.92
C THR A 333 -8.27 16.03 14.28
N PHE A 334 -7.35 15.47 15.07
CA PHE A 334 -6.34 14.53 14.58
C PHE A 334 -6.97 13.28 13.96
N ARG A 335 -6.54 12.93 12.75
CA ARG A 335 -7.16 11.86 11.97
C ARG A 335 -6.81 10.46 12.50
N PRO A 336 -7.80 9.63 12.90
CA PRO A 336 -7.54 8.33 13.54
C PRO A 336 -6.96 7.26 12.58
N HIS A 337 -7.25 7.39 11.29
CA HIS A 337 -6.83 6.44 10.24
C HIS A 337 -5.36 6.60 9.82
N LEU A 338 -4.66 7.65 10.29
CA LEU A 338 -3.24 7.83 10.00
C LEU A 338 -2.43 6.60 10.44
N SER A 339 -1.36 6.32 9.72
CA SER A 339 -0.44 5.25 10.06
C SER A 339 0.99 5.69 9.78
N PHE A 340 1.96 4.97 10.34
CA PHE A 340 3.37 5.22 10.06
C PHE A 340 3.66 5.21 8.55
N TYR A 341 2.92 4.41 7.78
CA TYR A 341 3.12 4.28 6.34
C TYR A 341 2.85 5.58 5.57
N GLN A 342 2.15 6.55 6.16
CA GLN A 342 1.94 7.87 5.55
C GLN A 342 3.26 8.63 5.31
N THR A 343 4.31 8.36 6.10
CA THR A 343 5.66 8.90 5.87
C THR A 343 6.20 8.57 4.47
N ARG A 344 5.83 7.40 3.94
CA ARG A 344 6.23 6.95 2.60
C ARG A 344 5.45 7.63 1.48
N HIS A 345 4.24 8.12 1.75
CA HIS A 345 3.47 8.94 0.81
C HIS A 345 3.89 10.41 0.87
N TRP A 346 4.42 10.85 2.02
CA TRP A 346 4.87 12.22 2.26
C TRP A 346 6.03 12.62 1.35
N TRP A 347 7.13 11.88 1.42
CA TRP A 347 8.36 12.18 0.68
C TRP A 347 8.15 12.41 -0.82
N PRO A 348 7.50 11.51 -1.60
CA PRO A 348 7.34 11.73 -3.05
C PRO A 348 6.47 12.94 -3.36
N THR A 349 5.48 13.24 -2.52
CA THR A 349 4.63 14.41 -2.69
C THR A 349 5.42 15.69 -2.46
N GLN A 350 6.21 15.74 -1.39
CA GLN A 350 7.08 16.89 -1.10
C GLN A 350 8.18 17.06 -2.16
N HIS A 351 8.74 15.96 -2.67
CA HIS A 351 9.71 16.01 -3.75
C HIS A 351 9.13 16.63 -5.02
N ILE A 352 7.89 16.27 -5.39
CA ILE A 352 7.17 16.86 -6.52
C ILE A 352 6.91 18.36 -6.29
N ILE A 353 6.44 18.74 -5.10
CA ILE A 353 6.20 20.14 -4.73
C ILE A 353 7.49 20.95 -4.80
N ALA A 354 8.59 20.47 -4.20
CA ALA A 354 9.89 21.13 -4.23
C ALA A 354 10.48 21.25 -5.64
N THR A 355 10.22 20.28 -6.52
CA THR A 355 10.74 20.27 -7.89
C THR A 355 9.99 21.23 -8.80
N PHE A 356 8.67 21.31 -8.69
CA PHE A 356 7.83 22.00 -9.67
C PHE A 356 7.12 23.24 -9.12
N GLY A 357 6.90 23.33 -7.82
CA GLY A 357 6.26 24.48 -7.15
C GLY A 357 4.98 24.92 -7.86
N GLU A 358 4.93 26.18 -8.25
CA GLU A 358 3.76 26.80 -8.91
C GLU A 358 3.42 26.18 -10.26
N ARG A 359 4.40 25.62 -10.96
CA ARG A 359 4.22 25.01 -12.29
C ARG A 359 3.29 23.80 -12.22
N LEU A 360 3.05 23.24 -11.02
CA LEU A 360 2.05 22.19 -10.79
C LEU A 360 0.62 22.61 -11.14
N LEU A 361 0.33 23.91 -11.01
CA LEU A 361 -1.01 24.48 -11.17
C LEU A 361 -1.27 25.01 -12.59
N THR A 362 -0.23 25.39 -13.32
CA THR A 362 -0.33 26.11 -14.59
C THR A 362 0.08 25.30 -15.80
N GLU A 363 1.01 24.35 -15.65
CA GLU A 363 1.53 23.57 -16.78
C GLU A 363 0.79 22.25 -16.98
N ASN A 364 0.65 21.83 -18.24
CA ASN A 364 0.22 20.48 -18.56
C ASN A 364 1.36 19.50 -18.25
N LEU A 365 1.34 18.97 -17.03
CA LEU A 365 2.40 18.16 -16.42
C LEU A 365 2.68 16.81 -17.13
N GLU A 366 1.92 16.41 -18.16
CA GLU A 366 2.26 15.24 -18.98
C GLU A 366 3.68 15.35 -19.57
N VAL A 367 4.20 16.57 -19.72
CA VAL A 367 5.56 16.84 -20.23
C VAL A 367 6.60 16.94 -19.09
N MET A 368 6.18 17.09 -17.83
CA MET A 368 7.02 17.38 -16.66
C MET A 368 7.75 16.17 -16.04
N TYR A 369 8.24 15.33 -16.95
CA TYR A 369 9.51 14.59 -16.92
C TYR A 369 9.60 13.22 -16.23
N LEU A 370 10.10 12.29 -17.05
CA LEU A 370 10.61 10.96 -16.72
C LEU A 370 11.68 10.97 -15.63
N ALA A 371 12.47 12.04 -15.51
CA ALA A 371 13.56 12.13 -14.54
C ALA A 371 13.04 12.14 -13.10
N THR A 372 12.02 12.95 -12.78
CA THR A 372 11.38 12.97 -11.46
C THR A 372 10.65 11.67 -11.17
N ALA A 373 9.97 11.11 -12.18
CA ALA A 373 9.30 9.82 -12.05
C ALA A 373 10.31 8.68 -11.79
N GLN A 374 11.48 8.71 -12.45
CA GLN A 374 12.56 7.74 -12.24
C GLN A 374 13.23 7.94 -10.88
N ALA A 375 13.43 9.19 -10.43
CA ALA A 375 13.97 9.50 -9.10
C ALA A 375 13.05 8.95 -7.99
N ILE A 376 11.75 9.21 -8.08
CA ILE A 376 10.76 8.65 -7.14
C ILE A 376 10.72 7.12 -7.25
N GLN A 377 10.74 6.57 -8.46
CA GLN A 377 10.74 5.12 -8.67
C GLN A 377 11.95 4.45 -8.00
N ASN A 378 13.14 5.03 -8.15
CA ASN A 378 14.37 4.54 -7.55
C ASN A 378 14.34 4.67 -6.02
N GLN A 379 13.93 5.82 -5.49
CA GLN A 379 13.83 6.06 -4.05
C GLN A 379 12.84 5.08 -3.39
N MET A 380 11.67 4.92 -4.00
CA MET A 380 10.60 4.09 -3.45
C MET A 380 10.77 2.60 -3.77
N GLY A 381 11.46 2.25 -4.84
CA GLY A 381 11.51 0.87 -5.37
C GLY A 381 10.14 0.41 -5.87
N HIS A 382 9.47 1.24 -6.68
CA HIS A 382 8.21 0.88 -7.34
C HIS A 382 8.48 0.22 -8.70
N GLU A 383 7.69 -0.78 -9.07
CA GLU A 383 7.80 -1.43 -10.39
C GLU A 383 6.98 -0.71 -11.46
N ASP A 384 5.91 -0.05 -11.04
CA ASP A 384 4.94 0.60 -11.91
C ASP A 384 4.99 2.13 -11.72
N ILE A 385 5.29 2.82 -12.81
CA ILE A 385 5.42 4.28 -12.86
C ILE A 385 4.06 4.96 -12.76
N GLU A 386 2.97 4.31 -13.20
CA GLU A 386 1.62 4.89 -13.25
C GLU A 386 1.08 5.15 -11.84
N THR A 387 1.05 4.09 -11.04
CA THR A 387 0.47 4.12 -9.68
C THR A 387 1.24 5.09 -8.79
N THR A 388 2.53 5.24 -9.06
CA THR A 388 3.42 6.14 -8.34
C THR A 388 3.17 7.58 -8.76
N TYR A 389 3.24 7.87 -10.05
CA TYR A 389 3.31 9.25 -10.50
C TYR A 389 1.94 9.95 -10.50
N LYS A 390 0.90 9.29 -11.03
CA LYS A 390 -0.44 9.91 -11.12
C LYS A 390 -1.00 10.24 -9.74
N HIS A 391 -0.89 9.29 -8.81
CA HIS A 391 -1.39 9.47 -7.45
C HIS A 391 -0.68 10.60 -6.69
N TYR A 392 0.65 10.68 -6.76
CA TYR A 392 1.40 11.70 -6.01
C TYR A 392 1.34 13.09 -6.65
N ILE A 393 1.18 13.21 -7.97
CA ILE A 393 0.91 14.51 -8.61
C ILE A 393 -0.44 15.06 -8.21
N ASP A 394 -1.48 14.23 -8.27
CA ASP A 394 -2.83 14.66 -7.91
C ASP A 394 -2.84 15.15 -6.45
N MET A 395 -2.14 14.44 -5.56
CA MET A 395 -1.94 14.85 -4.16
C MET A 395 -1.17 16.18 -4.03
N ALA A 396 -0.05 16.33 -4.75
CA ALA A 396 0.77 17.54 -4.72
C ALA A 396 -0.01 18.77 -5.20
N ARG A 397 -0.81 18.63 -6.26
CA ARG A 397 -1.68 19.70 -6.77
C ARG A 397 -2.72 20.12 -5.74
N VAL A 398 -3.40 19.15 -5.12
CA VAL A 398 -4.39 19.42 -4.08
C VAL A 398 -3.74 20.21 -2.93
N ILE A 399 -2.55 19.81 -2.47
CA ILE A 399 -1.82 20.53 -1.41
C ILE A 399 -1.46 21.95 -1.85
N MET A 400 -0.96 22.14 -3.08
CA MET A 400 -0.61 23.45 -3.62
C MET A 400 -1.82 24.38 -3.78
N MET A 401 -2.97 23.85 -4.19
CA MET A 401 -4.22 24.62 -4.27
C MET A 401 -4.65 25.11 -2.88
N VAL A 402 -4.61 24.22 -1.88
CA VAL A 402 -4.93 24.55 -0.47
C VAL A 402 -3.99 25.63 0.07
N HIS A 403 -2.69 25.49 -0.15
CA HIS A 403 -1.69 26.48 0.30
C HIS A 403 -1.89 27.86 -0.33
N ARG A 404 -2.46 27.94 -1.55
CA ARG A 404 -2.73 29.21 -2.23
C ARG A 404 -4.09 29.83 -1.91
N GLY A 405 -4.85 29.23 -0.99
CA GLY A 405 -6.20 29.72 -0.68
C GLY A 405 -7.19 29.55 -1.84
N HIS A 406 -6.86 28.75 -2.86
CA HIS A 406 -7.86 28.29 -3.81
C HIS A 406 -8.78 27.34 -3.04
N SER A 407 -10.03 27.73 -2.83
CA SER A 407 -10.94 26.96 -1.98
C SER A 407 -11.12 25.55 -2.55
N LEU A 408 -11.05 24.56 -1.66
CA LEU A 408 -11.36 23.16 -1.94
C LEU A 408 -12.86 22.93 -2.25
N ASP A 409 -13.66 24.01 -2.31
CA ASP A 409 -15.11 23.96 -2.58
C ASP A 409 -15.43 23.34 -3.93
N LEU A 410 -14.50 23.37 -4.89
CA LEU A 410 -14.66 22.69 -6.17
C LEU A 410 -14.63 21.15 -6.09
N ILE A 411 -14.21 20.56 -4.97
CA ILE A 411 -14.05 19.09 -4.84
C ILE A 411 -14.94 18.50 -3.73
N LYS A 412 -15.56 19.32 -2.89
CA LYS A 412 -16.46 18.86 -1.83
C LYS A 412 -17.85 19.49 -1.98
N ALA A 413 -18.67 18.82 -2.81
CA ALA A 413 -20.11 19.04 -3.00
C ALA A 413 -20.49 20.29 -3.81
N PRO A 414 -21.50 20.20 -4.70
CA PRO A 414 -22.06 21.39 -5.33
C PRO A 414 -22.74 22.22 -4.22
N ALA A 415 -22.22 23.42 -3.98
CA ALA A 415 -22.78 24.36 -2.98
C ALA A 415 -24.17 24.90 -3.37
N LEU A 416 -24.64 24.60 -4.59
CA LEU A 416 -25.95 24.98 -5.11
C LEU A 416 -26.61 23.73 -5.73
N SER A 417 -27.90 23.54 -5.47
CA SER A 417 -28.71 22.65 -6.32
C SER A 417 -28.77 23.21 -7.74
N VAL A 418 -29.05 22.36 -8.74
CA VAL A 418 -29.18 22.80 -10.15
C VAL A 418 -30.20 23.95 -10.28
N GLY A 419 -31.25 23.96 -9.47
CA GLY A 419 -32.22 25.06 -9.41
C GLY A 419 -31.61 26.38 -8.91
N GLN A 420 -30.82 26.34 -7.84
CA GLN A 420 -30.16 27.53 -7.28
C GLN A 420 -29.06 28.08 -8.19
N PHE A 421 -28.40 27.20 -8.97
CA PHE A 421 -27.44 27.60 -9.99
C PHE A 421 -28.12 28.33 -11.16
N ILE A 422 -29.28 27.85 -11.61
CA ILE A 422 -30.08 28.51 -12.66
C ILE A 422 -30.59 29.88 -12.19
N THR A 423 -31.05 30.03 -10.94
CA THR A 423 -31.47 31.32 -10.39
C THR A 423 -30.31 32.33 -10.34
N SER A 424 -29.08 31.86 -10.08
CA SER A 424 -27.88 32.71 -10.05
C SER A 424 -27.39 33.17 -11.42
N LEU A 425 -27.89 32.56 -12.51
CA LEU A 425 -27.61 32.93 -13.90
C LEU A 425 -28.62 33.92 -14.49
N SER A 426 -29.74 34.19 -13.81
CA SER A 426 -30.67 35.26 -14.20
C SER A 426 -29.98 36.61 -13.98
N LEU A 427 -29.50 37.21 -15.06
CA LEU A 427 -28.87 38.54 -15.07
C LEU A 427 -29.74 39.59 -14.36
N PRO A 428 -29.14 40.64 -13.76
CA PRO A 428 -29.88 41.72 -13.11
C PRO A 428 -30.85 42.38 -14.08
N THR A 429 -32.10 42.56 -13.64
CA THR A 429 -33.07 43.47 -14.25
C THR A 429 -32.47 44.88 -14.31
N GLY A 430 -31.90 45.24 -15.46
CA GLY A 430 -31.27 46.54 -15.63
C GLY A 430 -30.45 46.69 -16.91
N ILE A 431 -30.87 46.09 -18.02
CA ILE A 431 -30.43 46.51 -19.36
C ILE A 431 -31.71 46.73 -20.18
N ALA A 432 -31.78 47.90 -20.80
CA ALA A 432 -32.93 48.50 -21.46
C ALA A 432 -33.79 47.52 -22.26
N LYS A 433 -35.12 47.64 -22.12
CA LYS A 433 -36.10 47.03 -23.01
C LYS A 433 -35.85 47.51 -24.45
N PRO A 434 -35.61 46.61 -25.43
CA PRO A 434 -36.04 46.88 -26.79
C PRO A 434 -37.56 46.63 -26.82
N ASP A 435 -38.29 47.67 -27.16
CA ASP A 435 -39.73 47.64 -27.35
C ASP A 435 -40.08 46.75 -28.54
N PHE A 436 -40.65 45.58 -28.25
CA PHE A 436 -41.32 44.72 -29.23
C PHE A 436 -42.46 43.98 -28.55
N SER A 437 -43.50 44.72 -28.16
CA SER A 437 -44.85 44.15 -28.13
C SER A 437 -45.55 44.51 -29.44
N LEU A 438 -45.52 43.54 -30.36
CA LEU A 438 -46.65 43.29 -31.25
C LEU A 438 -47.90 43.10 -30.37
N GLN A 439 -48.92 43.92 -30.64
CA GLN A 439 -50.28 43.63 -30.20
C GLN A 439 -50.76 42.34 -30.89
N GLU A 440 -51.40 41.49 -30.10
CA GLU A 440 -52.20 40.36 -30.56
C GLU A 440 -53.43 40.82 -31.35
N ALA A 441 -54.03 39.84 -32.04
CA ALA A 441 -55.33 39.84 -32.72
C ALA A 441 -55.31 40.16 -34.22
N GLY A 442 -55.51 39.11 -35.03
CA GLY A 442 -55.71 39.15 -36.47
C GLY A 442 -55.16 37.92 -37.17
#